data_AF-A0A961ETP7-F1
#
_entry.id   AF-A0A961ETP7-F1
#
_cell.length_a   1.000
_cell.length_b   1.000
_cell.length_c   1.000
_cell.angle_alpha   90.00
_cell.angle_beta   90.00
_cell.angle_gamma   90.00
#
_symmetry.space_group_name_H-M   'P 1'
#
loop_
_entity.id
_entity.type
_entity.pdbx_description
1 polymer ?
#
loop_
_entity_poly.entity_id
_entity_poly.type
_entity_poly.pdbx_seq_one_letter_code
_entity_poly.pdbx_strand_id
1 'polypeptide(L)'
;MSAMDQGRSRTDANSEDNLSEWEADALKRMEAKFSVSPEEESPFKHLRLIHKDVLRGSHFLAYENDATEPAIKIYSEKNRFRYLLSMLTDNWAADLQDFLQLTLLAVQDKMDSFQEEELDTFGLKVSDDSFIVGYRSGAISPIVATKDLLIRILDFYVKSLERLGRIEYSVDVSECRRLVDQLRSIEEERSSGEP
;
A
#
# COMPACT_ATOMS: atom_id res chain seq x y z
N MET A 1 -55.62 -16.63 16.82
CA MET A 1 -55.00 -17.97 16.83
C MET A 1 -54.41 -18.24 15.46
N SER A 2 -53.09 -18.49 15.43
CA SER A 2 -52.32 -19.30 14.46
C SER A 2 -52.35 -18.95 12.96
N ALA A 3 -51.27 -19.00 12.18
CA ALA A 3 -49.83 -19.21 12.38
C ALA A 3 -49.13 -18.92 11.02
N MET A 4 -47.82 -18.59 11.04
CA MET A 4 -46.71 -19.15 10.24
C MET A 4 -46.93 -19.45 8.74
N ASP A 5 -46.01 -19.31 7.78
CA ASP A 5 -44.56 -19.08 7.67
C ASP A 5 -44.22 -19.39 6.19
N GLN A 6 -43.05 -18.97 5.71
CA GLN A 6 -42.33 -19.40 4.48
C GLN A 6 -42.80 -18.82 3.12
N GLY A 7 -41.93 -18.26 2.27
CA GLY A 7 -40.47 -18.30 2.32
C GLY A 7 -39.74 -17.39 1.32
N ARG A 8 -38.49 -17.14 1.73
CA ARG A 8 -37.32 -16.52 1.11
C ARG A 8 -37.03 -16.83 -0.36
N SER A 9 -36.16 -15.96 -0.90
CA SER A 9 -35.20 -16.10 -2.01
C SER A 9 -35.60 -15.32 -3.26
N ARG A 10 -34.76 -14.48 -3.88
CA ARG A 10 -33.29 -14.45 -3.88
C ARG A 10 -32.82 -13.19 -4.63
N THR A 11 -31.63 -12.70 -4.26
CA THR A 11 -30.67 -11.95 -5.08
C THR A 11 -31.05 -10.55 -5.57
N ASP A 12 -30.68 -9.56 -4.75
CA ASP A 12 -30.13 -8.29 -5.24
C ASP A 12 -28.76 -8.58 -5.89
N ALA A 13 -28.80 -8.99 -7.15
CA ALA A 13 -27.67 -8.96 -8.06
C ALA A 13 -28.07 -7.99 -9.17
N ASN A 14 -27.89 -6.67 -8.94
CA ASN A 14 -27.97 -5.63 -9.97
C ASN A 14 -27.68 -4.24 -9.39
N SER A 15 -26.41 -3.96 -9.09
CA SER A 15 -25.95 -2.60 -8.79
C SER A 15 -24.76 -2.14 -9.64
N GLU A 16 -24.50 -2.83 -10.76
CA GLU A 16 -23.48 -2.42 -11.75
C GLU A 16 -24.04 -1.71 -12.99
N ASP A 17 -25.36 -1.49 -13.10
CA ASP A 17 -26.01 -1.11 -14.36
C ASP A 17 -26.45 0.36 -14.51
N ASN A 18 -25.94 1.30 -13.70
CA ASN A 18 -26.36 2.72 -13.77
C ASN A 18 -25.20 3.71 -13.89
N LEU A 19 -24.31 3.50 -14.86
CA LEU A 19 -23.42 4.56 -15.34
C LEU A 19 -23.87 4.97 -16.75
N SER A 20 -24.08 6.26 -16.98
CA SER A 20 -24.36 6.75 -18.33
C SER A 20 -23.15 6.50 -19.25
N GLU A 21 -23.38 6.34 -20.56
CA GLU A 21 -22.29 6.10 -21.53
C GLU A 21 -21.18 7.16 -21.45
N TRP A 22 -21.55 8.40 -21.12
CA TRP A 22 -20.61 9.49 -20.91
C TRP A 22 -19.76 9.31 -19.63
N GLU A 23 -20.37 8.87 -18.53
CA GLU A 23 -19.65 8.63 -17.26
C GLU A 23 -18.72 7.43 -17.38
N ALA A 24 -19.15 6.37 -18.05
CA ALA A 24 -18.31 5.22 -18.36
C ALA A 24 -17.13 5.60 -19.25
N ASP A 25 -17.34 6.44 -20.26
CA ASP A 25 -16.26 6.90 -21.14
C ASP A 25 -15.32 7.90 -20.45
N ALA A 26 -15.84 8.73 -19.53
CA ALA A 26 -15.02 9.61 -18.68
C ALA A 26 -14.17 8.81 -17.69
N LEU A 27 -14.74 7.78 -17.04
CA LEU A 27 -14.02 6.83 -16.19
C LEU A 27 -12.93 6.11 -16.98
N LYS A 28 -13.27 5.59 -18.15
CA LYS A 28 -12.31 4.90 -19.03
C LYS A 28 -11.18 5.83 -19.49
N ARG A 29 -11.47 7.10 -19.78
CA ARG A 29 -10.45 8.11 -20.13
C ARG A 29 -9.60 8.52 -18.93
N MET A 30 -10.17 8.58 -17.73
CA MET A 30 -9.40 8.78 -16.51
C MET A 30 -8.48 7.59 -16.25
N GLU A 31 -9.02 6.37 -16.27
CA GLU A 31 -8.26 5.13 -16.14
C GLU A 31 -7.16 5.04 -17.21
N ALA A 32 -7.45 5.39 -18.46
CA ALA A 32 -6.48 5.41 -19.56
C ALA A 32 -5.36 6.43 -19.36
N LYS A 33 -5.64 7.59 -18.73
CA LYS A 33 -4.61 8.58 -18.37
C LYS A 33 -3.71 8.11 -17.23
N PHE A 34 -4.14 7.14 -16.43
CA PHE A 34 -3.39 6.60 -15.30
C PHE A 34 -2.88 5.17 -15.53
N SER A 35 -3.33 4.49 -16.58
CA SER A 35 -2.83 3.20 -17.04
C SER A 35 -1.61 3.41 -17.93
N VAL A 36 -0.53 2.73 -17.59
CA VAL A 36 0.67 2.66 -18.43
C VAL A 36 0.32 1.95 -19.75
N SER A 37 0.89 2.41 -20.86
CA SER A 37 0.78 1.73 -22.15
C SER A 37 1.24 0.27 -22.01
N PRO A 38 0.56 -0.73 -22.60
CA PRO A 38 0.84 -2.16 -22.41
C PRO A 38 2.25 -2.64 -22.82
N GLU A 39 3.12 -1.74 -23.29
CA GLU A 39 4.47 -2.00 -23.80
C GLU A 39 5.61 -1.51 -22.88
N GLU A 40 5.35 -0.81 -21.77
CA GLU A 40 6.44 -0.40 -20.88
C GLU A 40 6.88 -1.55 -19.96
N GLU A 41 7.84 -2.34 -20.46
CA GLU A 41 8.67 -3.19 -19.60
C GLU A 41 9.30 -2.33 -18.49
N SER A 42 9.39 -2.88 -17.28
CA SER A 42 9.98 -2.19 -16.12
C SER A 42 11.31 -1.50 -16.48
N PRO A 43 11.53 -0.23 -16.09
CA PRO A 43 12.78 0.48 -16.38
C PRO A 43 14.00 -0.21 -15.73
N PHE A 44 13.75 -1.06 -14.73
CA PHE A 44 14.75 -1.81 -13.97
C PHE A 44 14.96 -3.24 -14.49
N LYS A 45 14.42 -3.61 -15.66
CA LYS A 45 14.55 -4.97 -16.23
C LYS A 45 16.00 -5.46 -16.40
N HIS A 46 16.96 -4.54 -16.41
CA HIS A 46 18.38 -4.83 -16.50
C HIS A 46 19.01 -5.23 -15.16
N LEU A 47 18.30 -5.02 -14.04
CA LEU A 47 18.70 -5.41 -12.69
C LEU A 47 18.20 -6.81 -12.34
N ARG A 48 18.80 -7.43 -11.31
CA ARG A 48 18.35 -8.75 -10.83
C ARG A 48 17.01 -8.64 -10.11
N LEU A 49 15.97 -9.29 -10.65
CA LEU A 49 14.68 -9.44 -9.98
C LEU A 49 14.83 -10.33 -8.72
N ILE A 50 14.44 -9.79 -7.57
CA ILE A 50 14.52 -10.50 -6.27
C ILE A 50 13.14 -10.90 -5.73
N HIS A 51 12.10 -10.11 -6.01
CA HIS A 51 10.75 -10.40 -5.56
C HIS A 51 9.71 -9.90 -6.56
N LYS A 52 8.59 -10.62 -6.64
CA LYS A 52 7.42 -10.25 -7.44
C LYS A 52 6.16 -10.66 -6.72
N ASP A 53 5.12 -9.82 -6.79
CA ASP A 53 3.80 -10.11 -6.23
C ASP A 53 2.71 -9.31 -6.97
N VAL A 54 1.45 -9.68 -6.77
CA VAL A 54 0.28 -8.97 -7.32
C VAL A 54 -0.54 -8.38 -6.18
N LEU A 55 -0.54 -7.05 -6.08
CA LEU A 55 -1.27 -6.32 -5.05
C LEU A 55 -2.48 -5.61 -5.68
N ARG A 56 -3.70 -6.02 -5.29
CA ARG A 56 -4.96 -5.46 -5.81
C ARG A 56 -4.98 -5.37 -7.36
N GLY A 57 -4.55 -6.44 -8.02
CA GLY A 57 -4.53 -6.57 -9.48
C GLY A 57 -3.45 -5.74 -10.19
N SER A 58 -2.41 -5.30 -9.49
CA SER A 58 -1.24 -4.62 -10.07
C SER A 58 0.01 -5.44 -9.79
N HIS A 59 0.86 -5.67 -10.79
CA HIS A 59 2.14 -6.33 -10.55
C HIS A 59 3.11 -5.37 -9.85
N PHE A 60 3.76 -5.87 -8.81
CA PHE A 60 4.87 -5.24 -8.10
C PHE A 60 6.12 -6.08 -8.30
N LEU A 61 7.21 -5.43 -8.69
CA LEU A 61 8.50 -6.06 -9.00
C LEU A 61 9.58 -5.35 -8.19
N ALA A 62 10.37 -6.11 -7.43
CA ALA A 62 11.50 -5.60 -6.68
C ALA A 62 12.79 -6.15 -7.27
N TYR A 63 13.74 -5.26 -7.49
CA TYR A 63 15.04 -5.52 -8.07
C TYR A 63 16.14 -5.17 -7.08
N GLU A 64 17.20 -5.97 -7.06
CA GLU A 64 18.44 -5.61 -6.38
C GLU A 64 19.10 -4.46 -7.14
N ASN A 65 19.46 -3.40 -6.41
CA ASN A 65 20.23 -2.29 -6.96
C ASN A 65 21.72 -2.53 -6.70
N ASP A 66 22.55 -2.35 -7.72
CA ASP A 66 24.00 -2.48 -7.58
C ASP A 66 24.63 -1.32 -6.80
N ALA A 67 23.89 -0.21 -6.63
CA ALA A 67 24.30 0.92 -5.81
C ALA A 67 24.07 0.64 -4.31
N THR A 68 24.92 1.21 -3.46
CA THR A 68 24.83 1.07 -2.00
C THR A 68 23.47 1.52 -1.46
N GLU A 69 22.90 2.61 -1.97
CA GLU A 69 21.58 3.11 -1.55
C GLU A 69 20.80 3.75 -2.71
N PRO A 70 19.48 3.47 -2.87
CA PRO A 70 18.73 2.47 -2.12
C PRO A 70 19.08 1.05 -2.59
N ALA A 71 19.16 0.08 -1.68
CA ALA A 71 19.51 -1.31 -1.98
C ALA A 71 18.51 -2.04 -2.90
N ILE A 72 17.25 -1.59 -2.91
CA ILE A 72 16.17 -2.17 -3.69
C ILE A 72 15.52 -1.09 -4.54
N LYS A 73 15.24 -1.40 -5.81
CA LYS A 73 14.33 -0.63 -6.67
C LYS A 73 13.00 -1.35 -6.80
N ILE A 74 11.89 -0.65 -6.58
CA ILE A 74 10.54 -1.19 -6.77
C ILE A 74 9.88 -0.56 -7.99
N TYR A 75 9.22 -1.39 -8.77
CA TYR A 75 8.37 -0.99 -9.89
C TYR A 75 6.95 -1.54 -9.70
N SER A 76 5.97 -0.75 -10.11
CA SER A 76 4.58 -1.18 -10.27
C SER A 76 4.07 -0.74 -11.63
N GLU A 77 3.27 -1.58 -12.28
CA GLU A 77 2.60 -1.26 -13.55
C GLU A 77 1.64 -0.07 -13.46
N LYS A 78 1.11 0.21 -12.26
CA LYS A 78 0.28 1.40 -12.02
C LYS A 78 1.13 2.59 -11.63
N ASN A 79 1.15 3.61 -12.50
CA ASN A 79 1.87 4.87 -12.30
C ASN A 79 1.51 5.60 -11.00
N ARG A 80 0.26 5.46 -10.52
CA ARG A 80 -0.20 6.10 -9.28
C ARG A 80 0.62 5.73 -8.05
N PHE A 81 1.31 4.59 -8.07
CA PHE A 81 2.16 4.14 -6.95
C PHE A 81 3.59 4.64 -7.04
N ARG A 82 4.01 5.25 -8.16
CA ARG A 82 5.41 5.65 -8.38
C ARG A 82 5.93 6.57 -7.28
N TYR A 83 5.13 7.54 -6.86
CA TYR A 83 5.53 8.46 -5.80
C TYR A 83 5.60 7.78 -4.42
N LEU A 84 4.60 6.94 -4.09
CA LEU A 84 4.63 6.12 -2.87
C LEU A 84 5.86 5.21 -2.82
N LEU A 85 6.20 4.58 -3.94
CA LEU A 85 7.37 3.71 -4.04
C LEU A 85 8.68 4.49 -3.88
N SER A 86 8.77 5.69 -4.44
CA SER A 86 9.93 6.58 -4.23
C SER A 86 10.04 7.03 -2.77
N MET A 87 8.93 7.42 -2.12
CA MET A 87 8.94 7.71 -0.68
C MET A 87 9.44 6.51 0.14
N LEU A 88 8.96 5.31 -0.18
CA LEU A 88 9.35 4.08 0.50
C LEU A 88 10.83 3.77 0.32
N THR A 89 11.37 3.83 -0.90
CA THR A 89 12.77 3.46 -1.17
C THR A 89 13.76 4.55 -0.82
N ASP A 90 13.39 5.82 -0.98
CA ASP A 90 14.33 6.94 -0.91
C ASP A 90 14.26 7.68 0.44
N ASN A 91 13.12 7.63 1.14
CA ASN A 91 12.95 8.33 2.42
C ASN A 91 12.74 7.35 3.59
N TRP A 92 11.79 6.43 3.47
CA TRP A 92 11.40 5.56 4.60
C TRP A 92 12.37 4.40 4.80
N ALA A 93 13.16 4.03 3.79
CA ALA A 93 14.00 2.83 3.82
C ALA A 93 15.05 2.84 4.94
N ALA A 94 15.68 3.99 5.19
CA ALA A 94 16.76 4.12 6.18
C ALA A 94 16.25 3.94 7.62
N ASP A 95 15.05 4.48 7.88
CA ASP A 95 14.41 4.50 9.20
C ASP A 95 13.14 3.63 9.23
N LEU A 96 13.13 2.55 8.43
CA LEU A 96 11.92 1.75 8.18
C LEU A 96 11.32 1.19 9.47
N GLN A 97 12.17 0.78 10.42
CA GLN A 97 11.72 0.23 11.69
C GLN A 97 10.94 1.28 12.49
N ASP A 98 11.49 2.49 12.63
CA ASP A 98 10.84 3.59 13.37
C ASP A 98 9.55 4.03 12.68
N PHE A 99 9.58 4.13 11.35
CA PHE A 99 8.38 4.38 10.55
C PHE A 99 7.27 3.35 10.81
N LEU A 100 7.61 2.06 10.82
CA LEU A 100 6.64 0.98 11.08
C LEU A 100 6.11 1.00 12.51
N GLN A 101 6.97 1.33 13.50
CA GLN A 101 6.55 1.47 14.89
C GLN A 101 5.57 2.63 15.07
N LEU A 102 5.86 3.80 14.53
CA LEU A 102 4.97 4.95 14.56
C LEU A 102 3.65 4.65 13.83
N THR A 103 3.71 3.99 12.67
CA THR A 103 2.51 3.57 11.93
C THR A 103 1.65 2.60 12.76
N LEU A 104 2.26 1.67 13.49
CA LEU A 104 1.54 0.75 14.38
C LEU A 104 0.86 1.49 15.53
N LEU A 105 1.56 2.43 16.18
CA LEU A 105 0.98 3.27 17.24
C LEU A 105 -0.20 4.08 16.72
N ALA A 106 -0.08 4.63 15.51
CA ALA A 106 -1.13 5.39 14.85
C ALA A 106 -2.39 4.55 14.61
N VAL A 107 -2.24 3.34 14.08
CA VAL A 107 -3.37 2.43 13.81
C VAL A 107 -4.03 1.93 15.11
N GLN A 108 -3.31 1.96 16.23
CA GLN A 108 -3.83 1.61 17.56
C GLN A 108 -4.43 2.80 18.32
N ASP A 109 -4.41 4.01 17.76
CA ASP A 109 -4.82 5.25 18.44
C ASP A 109 -4.06 5.48 19.76
N LYS A 110 -2.77 5.14 19.79
CA LYS A 110 -1.90 5.22 20.98
C LYS A 110 -0.77 6.25 20.86
N MET A 111 -0.82 7.11 19.86
CA MET A 111 0.21 8.12 19.67
C MET A 111 0.07 9.27 20.67
N ASP A 112 1.21 9.78 21.12
CA ASP A 112 1.29 11.10 21.74
C ASP A 112 1.58 12.19 20.69
N SER A 113 1.50 13.47 21.11
CA SER A 113 1.70 14.60 20.21
C SER A 113 3.10 14.65 19.57
N PHE A 114 4.11 14.14 20.27
CA PHE A 114 5.48 14.12 19.76
C PHE A 114 5.63 13.06 18.66
N GLN A 115 5.07 11.87 18.89
CA GLN A 115 5.01 10.81 17.90
C GLN A 115 4.20 11.22 16.67
N GLU A 116 3.13 12.01 16.83
CA GLU A 116 2.37 12.58 15.72
C GLU A 116 3.22 13.49 14.85
N GLU A 117 4.01 14.36 15.47
CA GLU A 117 4.96 15.22 14.76
C GLU A 117 6.06 14.41 14.06
N GLU A 118 6.55 13.34 14.68
CA GLU A 118 7.54 12.44 14.05
C GLU A 118 6.97 11.71 12.84
N LEU A 119 5.77 11.12 12.94
CA LEU A 119 5.12 10.44 11.81
C LEU A 119 4.82 11.40 10.66
N ASP A 120 4.50 12.64 11.00
CA ASP A 120 4.32 13.73 10.06
C ASP A 120 5.59 14.06 9.25
N THR A 121 6.79 13.84 9.80
CA THR A 121 8.07 14.02 9.07
C THR A 121 8.23 12.99 7.95
N PHE A 122 7.68 11.78 8.12
CA PHE A 122 7.60 10.77 7.07
C PHE A 122 6.56 11.12 5.99
N GLY A 123 5.80 12.20 6.19
CA GLY A 123 4.74 12.63 5.27
C GLY A 123 3.54 11.68 5.26
N LEU A 124 3.32 10.94 6.35
CA LEU A 124 2.20 10.03 6.54
C LEU A 124 1.20 10.64 7.50
N LYS A 125 -0.08 10.64 7.14
CA LYS A 125 -1.18 10.91 8.05
C LYS A 125 -2.13 9.72 8.08
N VAL A 126 -2.57 9.33 9.27
CA VAL A 126 -3.48 8.20 9.47
C VAL A 126 -4.90 8.73 9.67
N SER A 127 -5.86 8.07 9.05
CA SER A 127 -7.30 8.28 9.22
C SER A 127 -7.97 6.94 9.53
N ASP A 128 -9.28 6.94 9.75
CA ASP A 128 -10.02 5.75 10.18
C ASP A 128 -9.82 4.55 9.24
N ASP A 129 -9.92 4.78 7.91
CA ASP A 129 -9.86 3.70 6.90
C ASP A 129 -8.68 3.81 5.92
N SER A 130 -7.88 4.87 6.03
CA SER A 130 -6.86 5.18 5.03
C SER A 130 -5.61 5.83 5.61
N PHE A 131 -4.53 5.69 4.86
CA PHE A 131 -3.32 6.48 4.97
C PHE A 131 -3.27 7.55 3.89
N ILE A 132 -2.84 8.74 4.27
CA ILE A 132 -2.59 9.87 3.35
C ILE A 132 -1.07 10.08 3.29
N VAL A 133 -0.50 9.87 2.11
CA VAL A 133 0.95 9.90 1.88
C VAL A 133 1.33 11.13 1.06
N GLY A 134 2.40 11.81 1.46
CA GLY A 134 3.00 12.91 0.70
C GLY A 134 2.30 14.25 0.85
N TYR A 135 1.43 14.41 1.84
CA TYR A 135 0.56 15.60 1.96
C TYR A 135 1.32 16.91 2.23
N ARG A 136 2.58 16.83 2.68
CA ARG A 136 3.48 17.99 2.87
C ARG A 136 4.27 18.37 1.61
N SER A 137 4.29 17.51 0.59
CA SER A 137 5.00 17.78 -0.66
C SER A 137 4.12 18.62 -1.57
N GLY A 138 4.12 19.95 -1.40
CA GLY A 138 3.28 20.88 -2.17
C GLY A 138 3.45 20.85 -3.70
N ALA A 139 4.31 19.97 -4.22
CA ALA A 139 4.54 19.73 -5.64
C ALA A 139 3.71 18.57 -6.22
N ILE A 140 3.19 17.65 -5.39
CA ILE A 140 2.49 16.44 -5.84
C ILE A 140 1.21 16.25 -5.04
N SER A 141 0.13 15.83 -5.70
CA SER A 141 -1.13 15.53 -5.01
C SER A 141 -0.95 14.38 -4.02
N PRO A 142 -1.48 14.48 -2.78
CA PRO A 142 -1.37 13.41 -1.79
C PRO A 142 -1.97 12.10 -2.30
N ILE A 143 -1.35 10.97 -1.95
CA ILE A 143 -1.89 9.64 -2.24
C ILE A 143 -2.73 9.19 -1.06
N VAL A 144 -4.01 8.92 -1.30
CA VAL A 144 -4.89 8.25 -0.34
C VAL A 144 -4.87 6.76 -0.64
N ALA A 145 -4.36 5.96 0.30
CA ALA A 145 -4.31 4.50 0.20
C ALA A 145 -5.13 3.89 1.35
N THR A 146 -5.99 2.92 1.04
CA THR A 146 -6.64 2.10 2.08
C THR A 146 -5.58 1.44 2.97
N LYS A 147 -5.86 1.25 4.26
CA LYS A 147 -4.88 0.65 5.19
C LYS A 147 -4.33 -0.69 4.71
N ASP A 148 -5.20 -1.61 4.30
CA ASP A 148 -4.82 -2.90 3.69
C ASP A 148 -3.82 -2.75 2.52
N LEU A 149 -4.02 -1.78 1.63
CA LEU A 149 -3.16 -1.59 0.48
C LEU A 149 -1.76 -1.11 0.89
N LEU A 150 -1.66 -0.10 1.76
CA LEU A 150 -0.35 0.37 2.20
C LEU A 150 0.40 -0.74 2.96
N ILE A 151 -0.29 -1.45 3.85
CA ILE A 151 0.30 -2.56 4.61
C ILE A 151 0.78 -3.67 3.68
N ARG A 152 0.05 -4.01 2.62
CA ARG A 152 0.54 -4.96 1.60
C ARG A 152 1.77 -4.47 0.85
N ILE A 153 1.87 -3.16 0.58
CA ILE A 153 3.06 -2.57 -0.07
C ILE A 153 4.26 -2.62 0.88
N LEU A 154 4.07 -2.34 2.17
CA LEU A 154 5.09 -2.46 3.19
C LEU A 154 5.54 -3.93 3.36
N ASP A 155 4.59 -4.86 3.41
CA ASP A 155 4.85 -6.30 3.43
C ASP A 155 5.68 -6.75 2.21
N PHE A 156 5.30 -6.30 1.01
CA PHE A 156 6.06 -6.55 -0.21
C PHE A 156 7.50 -6.05 -0.11
N TYR A 157 7.72 -4.86 0.46
CA TYR A 157 9.05 -4.30 0.63
C TYR A 157 9.89 -5.09 1.64
N VAL A 158 9.33 -5.41 2.80
CA VAL A 158 10.02 -6.22 3.82
C VAL A 158 10.36 -7.62 3.27
N LYS A 159 9.45 -8.26 2.51
CA LYS A 159 9.73 -9.54 1.81
C LYS A 159 10.86 -9.40 0.80
N SER A 160 10.98 -8.24 0.17
CA SER A 160 12.06 -7.97 -0.77
C SER A 160 13.40 -7.82 -0.05
N LEU A 161 13.44 -7.15 1.10
CA LEU A 161 14.64 -7.01 1.95
C LEU A 161 15.14 -8.38 2.46
N GLU A 162 14.23 -9.24 2.92
CA GLU A 162 14.57 -10.61 3.35
C GLU A 162 15.21 -11.43 2.23
N ARG A 163 14.71 -11.29 1.00
CA ARG A 163 15.20 -12.04 -0.17
C ARG A 163 16.55 -11.57 -0.68
N LEU A 164 16.90 -10.32 -0.44
CA LEU A 164 18.18 -9.78 -0.88
C LEU A 164 19.34 -10.40 -0.07
N GLY A 165 19.13 -10.71 1.21
CA GLY A 165 19.92 -11.69 2.00
C GLY A 165 21.43 -11.49 2.13
N ARG A 166 21.99 -10.40 1.59
CA ARG A 166 23.44 -10.17 1.44
C ARG A 166 23.93 -8.82 1.96
N ILE A 167 23.03 -7.95 2.39
CA ILE A 167 23.35 -6.59 2.83
C ILE A 167 23.08 -6.51 4.33
N GLU A 168 24.08 -6.06 5.08
CA GLU A 168 23.86 -5.57 6.45
C GLU A 168 23.06 -4.27 6.32
N TYR A 169 21.76 -4.35 6.60
CA TYR A 169 20.92 -3.18 6.66
C TYR A 169 21.15 -2.46 7.99
N SER A 170 20.96 -1.13 7.98
CA SER A 170 20.82 -0.36 9.21
C SER A 170 19.61 -0.80 10.03
N VAL A 171 18.60 -1.37 9.37
CA VAL A 171 17.33 -1.80 9.97
C VAL A 171 17.31 -3.29 10.30
N ASP A 172 16.70 -3.66 11.43
CA ASP A 172 16.41 -5.05 11.74
C ASP A 172 15.19 -5.52 10.91
N VAL A 173 15.48 -6.27 9.83
CA VAL A 173 14.45 -6.81 8.92
C VAL A 173 13.48 -7.74 9.65
N SER A 174 13.94 -8.48 10.67
CA SER A 174 13.08 -9.39 11.44
C SER A 174 12.08 -8.61 12.30
N GLU A 175 12.52 -7.49 12.87
CA GLU A 175 11.66 -6.58 13.61
C GLU A 175 10.65 -5.88 12.68
N CYS A 176 11.10 -5.43 11.49
CA CYS A 176 10.21 -4.86 10.48
C CYS A 176 9.12 -5.87 10.05
N ARG A 177 9.49 -7.14 9.85
CA ARG A 177 8.54 -8.23 9.58
C ARG A 177 7.50 -8.36 10.69
N ARG A 178 7.96 -8.42 11.94
CA ARG A 178 7.08 -8.52 13.11
C ARG A 178 6.08 -7.35 13.19
N LEU A 179 6.53 -6.13 12.93
CA LEU A 179 5.67 -4.93 12.95
C LEU A 179 4.63 -4.95 11.83
N VAL A 180 5.01 -5.36 10.62
CA VAL A 180 4.06 -5.53 9.50
C VAL A 180 3.02 -6.61 9.80
N ASP A 181 3.41 -7.72 10.41
CA ASP A 181 2.48 -8.80 10.78
C ASP A 181 1.47 -8.32 11.84
N GLN A 182 1.89 -7.46 12.77
CA GLN A 182 0.99 -6.80 13.73
C GLN A 182 0.01 -5.85 13.05
N LEU A 183 0.49 -5.00 12.14
CA LEU A 183 -0.37 -4.12 11.34
C LEU A 183 -1.42 -4.91 10.57
N ARG A 184 -1.02 -6.01 9.93
CA ARG A 184 -1.95 -6.90 9.21
C ARG A 184 -2.99 -7.52 10.13
N SER A 185 -2.58 -8.02 11.29
CA SER A 185 -3.49 -8.65 12.24
C SER A 185 -4.59 -7.68 12.69
N ILE A 186 -4.23 -6.43 12.99
CA ILE A 186 -5.20 -5.38 13.38
C ILE A 186 -6.19 -5.09 12.25
N GLU A 187 -5.72 -4.98 11.00
CA GLU A 187 -6.61 -4.74 9.86
C GLU A 187 -7.52 -5.93 9.55
N GLU A 188 -7.02 -7.15 9.71
CA GLU A 188 -7.80 -8.38 9.54
C GLU A 188 -8.91 -8.49 10.61
N GLU A 189 -8.61 -8.14 11.87
CA GLU A 189 -9.60 -8.04 12.95
C GLU A 189 -10.66 -6.96 12.68
N ARG A 190 -10.25 -5.76 12.24
CA ARG A 190 -11.17 -4.67 11.86
C ARG A 190 -12.07 -5.06 10.67
N SER A 191 -11.55 -5.83 9.73
CA SER A 191 -12.31 -6.29 8.55
C SER A 191 -13.26 -7.46 8.85
N SER A 192 -13.04 -8.19 9.95
CA SER A 192 -13.84 -9.35 10.35
C SER A 192 -14.87 -9.05 11.44
N GLY A 193 -14.78 -7.89 12.10
CA GLY A 193 -15.83 -7.36 12.95
C GLY A 193 -17.02 -6.85 12.12
N GLU A 194 -18.06 -7.68 11.97
CA GLU A 194 -19.41 -7.17 11.71
C GLU A 194 -19.82 -6.21 12.84
N PRO A 195 -20.57 -5.12 12.54
CA PRO A 195 -20.94 -4.08 13.50
C PRO A 195 -21.74 -4.60 14.72
#